data_AF-A0A6U4NTX0-F1
#
_entry.id   AF-A0A6U4NTX0-F1
#
_cell.length_a   1.000
_cell.length_b   1.000
_cell.length_c   1.000
_cell.angle_alpha   90.00
_cell.angle_beta   90.00
_cell.angle_gamma   90.00
#
_symmetry.space_group_name_H-M   'P 1'
#
loop_
_entity.id
_entity.type
_entity.pdbx_description
1 polymer ?
#
loop_
_entity_poly.entity_id
_entity_poly.type
_entity_poly.pdbx_seq_one_letter_code
_entity_poly.pdbx_strand_id
1 'polypeptide(L)'
;GIRNMKLSQEFESMGGIELAFMSTTSDIRVAVSYALSGGSLLFKITADNFMQTGADLQWVSAFPSEAEVLYPPLTYLKPTGRKQTVRIQREGKPVVFTVVELIPHLS
;
A
#
# COMPACT_ATOMS: atom_id res chain seq x y z
N GLY A 1 1.53 1.45 4.18
CA GLY A 1 2.47 2.51 3.75
C GLY A 1 3.87 2.11 4.17
N ILE A 2 4.89 2.49 3.39
CA ILE A 2 6.28 2.09 3.65
C ILE A 2 7.12 3.34 3.97
N ARG A 3 7.91 3.23 5.04
CA ARG A 3 8.72 4.32 5.61
C ARG A 3 10.09 4.38 4.94
N ASN A 4 10.63 5.59 4.80
CA ASN A 4 11.99 5.86 4.28
C ASN A 4 12.28 5.20 2.93
N MET A 5 11.27 5.00 2.09
CA MET A 5 11.39 4.30 0.82
C MET A 5 11.10 5.25 -0.34
N LYS A 6 11.93 5.15 -1.38
CA LYS A 6 11.72 5.81 -2.67
C LYS A 6 11.34 4.78 -3.71
N LEU A 7 10.55 5.21 -4.69
CA LEU A 7 10.16 4.36 -5.80
C LEU A 7 11.39 4.15 -6.69
N SER A 8 11.77 2.89 -6.92
CA SER A 8 12.81 2.58 -7.90
C SER A 8 12.24 2.65 -9.32
N GLN A 9 13.09 2.94 -10.31
CA GLN A 9 12.65 3.01 -11.72
C GLN A 9 12.28 1.61 -12.22
N GLU A 10 12.95 0.58 -11.72
CA GLU A 10 12.68 -0.83 -12.03
C GLU A 10 11.29 -1.22 -11.54
N PHE A 11 10.94 -0.88 -10.30
CA PHE A 11 9.60 -1.15 -9.79
C PHE A 11 8.55 -0.32 -10.51
N GLU A 12 8.83 0.94 -10.83
CA GLU A 12 7.90 1.81 -11.57
C GLU A 12 7.61 1.28 -13.00
N SER A 13 8.57 0.62 -13.64
CA SER A 13 8.43 0.08 -15.00
C SER A 13 7.91 -1.37 -15.03
N MET A 14 8.37 -2.23 -14.13
CA MET A 14 8.12 -3.67 -14.16
C MET A 14 7.29 -4.20 -13.00
N GLY A 15 7.03 -3.40 -11.97
CA GLY A 15 6.42 -3.88 -10.74
C GLY A 15 7.34 -4.76 -9.90
N GLY A 16 6.76 -5.56 -9.01
CA GLY A 16 7.52 -6.42 -8.11
C GLY A 16 6.66 -7.51 -7.50
N ILE A 17 7.31 -8.56 -7.00
CA ILE A 17 6.68 -9.67 -6.28
C ILE A 17 6.94 -9.48 -4.79
N GLU A 18 5.89 -9.54 -3.98
CA GLU A 18 6.02 -9.66 -2.53
C GLU A 18 6.16 -11.14 -2.17
N LEU A 19 7.25 -11.51 -1.50
CA LEU A 19 7.57 -12.91 -1.18
C LEU A 19 6.87 -13.39 0.09
N ALA A 20 6.52 -12.47 0.99
CA ALA A 20 5.81 -12.76 2.22
C ALA A 20 4.30 -12.47 2.06
N PHE A 21 3.54 -12.72 3.13
CA PHE A 21 2.20 -12.18 3.23
C PHE A 21 2.25 -10.65 3.22
N MET A 22 1.44 -10.02 2.38
CA MET A 22 1.37 -8.56 2.28
C MET A 22 0.15 -8.05 3.05
N SER A 23 0.41 -7.52 4.25
CA SER A 23 -0.61 -6.86 5.06
C SER A 23 -0.95 -5.49 4.48
N THR A 24 -2.24 -5.25 4.25
CA THR A 24 -2.77 -3.99 3.71
C THR A 24 -3.99 -3.56 4.50
N THR A 25 -4.47 -2.34 4.30
CA THR A 25 -5.64 -1.81 5.01
C THR A 25 -6.58 -1.13 4.04
N SER A 26 -7.88 -1.28 4.28
CA SER A 26 -8.92 -0.54 3.56
C SER A 26 -9.15 0.87 4.14
N ASP A 27 -8.56 1.20 5.30
CA ASP A 27 -8.64 2.52 5.92
C ASP A 27 -7.41 3.37 5.58
N ILE A 28 -7.63 4.43 4.79
CA ILE A 28 -6.58 5.37 4.39
C ILE A 28 -5.87 6.02 5.59
N ARG A 29 -6.57 6.23 6.72
CA ARG A 29 -6.00 6.85 7.93
C ARG A 29 -4.95 5.94 8.56
N VAL A 30 -5.22 4.63 8.57
CA VAL A 30 -4.27 3.60 9.00
C VAL A 30 -3.10 3.56 8.02
N ALA A 31 -3.36 3.51 6.71
CA ALA A 31 -2.29 3.45 5.71
C ALA A 31 -1.33 4.66 5.79
N VAL A 32 -1.90 5.85 6.01
CA VAL A 32 -1.15 7.09 6.23
C VAL A 32 -0.38 7.02 7.55
N SER A 33 -0.95 6.55 8.65
CA SER A 33 -0.25 6.46 9.95
C SER A 33 1.06 5.66 9.86
N TYR A 34 1.07 4.58 9.08
CA TYR A 34 2.29 3.82 8.78
C TYR A 34 3.29 4.60 7.91
N ALA A 35 2.83 5.53 7.07
CA ALA A 35 3.65 6.37 6.19
C ALA A 35 4.16 7.68 6.85
N LEU A 36 3.78 8.01 8.09
CA LEU A 36 4.06 9.34 8.70
C LEU A 36 5.53 9.61 9.12
N SER A 37 6.53 8.84 8.66
CA SER A 37 7.96 9.15 8.85
C SER A 37 8.63 9.50 7.51
N GLY A 38 9.49 10.52 7.49
CA GLY A 38 9.96 11.22 6.29
C GLY A 38 10.33 10.36 5.06
N GLY A 39 9.90 10.80 3.88
CA GLY A 39 10.12 10.08 2.62
C GLY A 39 9.35 8.76 2.58
N SER A 40 8.06 8.84 2.33
CA SER A 40 7.18 7.67 2.45
C SER A 40 6.37 7.39 1.19
N LEU A 41 6.20 6.10 0.94
CA LEU A 41 5.48 5.56 -0.20
C LEU A 41 4.16 4.97 0.27
N LEU A 42 3.09 5.32 -0.43
CA LEU A 42 1.77 4.78 -0.22
C LEU A 42 1.36 3.98 -1.45
N PHE A 43 1.18 2.68 -1.28
CA PHE A 43 0.63 1.83 -2.32
C PHE A 43 -0.90 1.85 -2.24
N LYS A 44 -1.53 2.34 -3.31
CA LYS A 44 -2.97 2.25 -3.50
C LYS A 44 -3.25 1.03 -4.36
N ILE A 45 -3.62 -0.06 -3.72
CA ILE A 45 -3.97 -1.30 -4.42
C ILE A 45 -5.40 -1.18 -4.93
N THR A 46 -5.58 -1.36 -6.23
CA THR A 46 -6.88 -1.39 -6.90
C THR A 46 -7.05 -2.77 -7.50
N ALA A 47 -7.96 -3.56 -6.94
CA ALA A 47 -8.33 -4.85 -7.50
C ALA A 47 -9.40 -4.63 -8.58
N ASP A 48 -9.22 -5.24 -9.76
CA ASP A 48 -10.18 -5.09 -10.86
C ASP A 48 -11.45 -5.93 -10.62
N ASN A 49 -11.35 -6.96 -9.79
CA ASN A 49 -12.44 -7.86 -9.44
C ASN A 49 -12.23 -8.50 -8.06
N PHE A 50 -13.27 -9.19 -7.58
CA PHE A 50 -13.24 -9.81 -6.25
C PHE A 50 -12.17 -10.91 -6.12
N MET A 51 -11.81 -11.62 -7.20
CA MET A 51 -10.79 -12.68 -7.18
C MET A 51 -9.38 -12.14 -6.97
N GLN A 52 -9.17 -10.85 -7.19
CA GLN A 52 -7.89 -10.16 -6.95
C GLN A 52 -7.85 -9.48 -5.58
N THR A 53 -8.93 -9.55 -4.79
CA THR A 53 -8.98 -8.91 -3.47
C THR A 53 -8.36 -9.84 -2.42
N GLY A 54 -7.55 -9.28 -1.52
CA GLY A 54 -7.03 -10.03 -0.37
C GLY A 54 -8.13 -10.47 0.61
N ALA A 55 -7.78 -11.33 1.56
CA ALA A 55 -8.70 -11.79 2.59
C ALA A 55 -8.93 -10.72 3.66
N ASP A 56 -10.18 -10.42 3.97
CA ASP A 56 -10.54 -9.57 5.12
C ASP A 56 -10.31 -10.34 6.43
N LEU A 57 -9.40 -9.82 7.25
CA LEU A 57 -9.02 -10.42 8.54
C LEU A 57 -9.61 -9.68 9.73
N GLN A 58 -10.42 -8.64 9.52
CA GLN A 58 -10.94 -7.79 10.60
C GLN A 58 -11.63 -8.60 11.72
N TRP A 59 -12.38 -9.64 11.36
CA TRP A 59 -13.17 -10.44 12.30
C TRP A 59 -12.33 -11.32 13.24
N VAL A 60 -11.07 -11.61 12.88
CA VAL A 60 -10.17 -12.49 13.65
C VAL A 60 -8.89 -11.76 14.12
N SER A 61 -8.66 -10.55 13.64
CA SER A 61 -7.45 -9.78 13.93
C SER A 61 -7.37 -9.37 15.40
N ALA A 62 -6.15 -9.35 15.93
CA ALA A 62 -5.85 -8.72 17.21
C ALA A 62 -6.00 -7.19 17.17
N PHE A 63 -6.02 -6.60 15.97
CA PHE A 63 -6.21 -5.16 15.73
C PHE A 63 -7.35 -4.90 14.73
N PRO A 64 -8.62 -5.18 15.08
CA PRO A 64 -9.76 -5.03 14.15
C PRO A 64 -9.94 -3.60 13.60
N SER A 65 -9.46 -2.58 14.32
CA SER A 65 -9.49 -1.18 13.88
C SER A 65 -8.57 -0.90 12.69
N GLU A 66 -7.62 -1.78 12.39
CA GLU A 66 -6.72 -1.62 11.25
C GLU A 66 -7.38 -2.04 9.93
N ALA A 67 -8.55 -2.68 9.97
CA ALA A 67 -9.30 -3.12 8.77
C ALA A 67 -8.40 -3.84 7.75
N GLU A 68 -7.66 -4.83 8.26
CA GLU A 68 -6.62 -5.53 7.53
C GLU A 68 -7.21 -6.37 6.37
N VAL A 69 -6.62 -6.19 5.19
CA VAL A 69 -6.81 -7.01 4.00
C VAL A 69 -5.48 -7.69 3.68
N LEU A 70 -5.42 -9.01 3.78
CA LEU A 70 -4.19 -9.78 3.64
C LEU A 70 -4.09 -10.42 2.26
N TYR A 71 -3.01 -10.14 1.55
CA TYR A 71 -2.67 -10.81 0.29
C TYR A 71 -1.69 -11.96 0.55
N PRO A 72 -1.82 -13.09 -0.17
CA PRO A 72 -0.94 -14.24 0.00
C PRO A 72 0.49 -13.95 -0.47
N PRO A 73 1.47 -14.78 -0.07
CA PRO A 73 2.80 -14.80 -0.66
C PRO A 73 2.77 -14.87 -2.18
N LEU A 74 3.80 -14.32 -2.81
CA LEU A 74 3.98 -14.27 -4.27
C LEU A 74 2.97 -13.40 -5.00
N THR A 75 2.29 -12.48 -4.30
CA THR A 75 1.44 -11.47 -4.95
C THR A 75 2.32 -10.55 -5.80
N TYR A 76 2.06 -10.52 -7.11
CA TYR A 76 2.71 -9.59 -8.03
C TYR A 76 1.94 -8.26 -8.05
N LEU A 77 2.67 -7.16 -7.93
CA LEU A 77 2.14 -5.80 -7.93
C LEU A 77 2.56 -5.09 -9.21
N LYS A 78 1.58 -4.78 -10.07
CA LYS A 78 1.81 -4.06 -11.32
C LYS A 78 1.46 -2.57 -11.18
N PRO A 79 2.41 -1.65 -11.40
CA PRO A 79 2.10 -0.23 -11.48
C PRO A 79 1.17 0.08 -12.64
N THR A 80 0.19 0.95 -12.37
CA THR A 80 -0.72 1.47 -13.40
C THR A 80 -0.13 2.66 -14.17
N GLY A 81 1.02 3.18 -13.72
CA GLY A 81 1.59 4.45 -14.16
C GLY A 81 0.98 5.68 -13.47
N ARG A 82 -0.12 5.53 -12.72
CA ARG A 82 -0.70 6.63 -11.94
C ARG A 82 0.07 6.80 -10.63
N LYS A 83 0.62 8.01 -10.46
CA LYS A 83 1.30 8.43 -9.24
C LYS A 83 0.88 9.85 -8.85
N GLN A 84 0.84 10.11 -7.55
CA GLN A 84 0.50 11.42 -7.01
C GLN A 84 1.39 11.74 -5.81
N THR A 85 2.04 12.90 -5.81
CA THR A 85 2.69 13.42 -4.61
C THR A 85 1.68 14.20 -3.78
N VAL A 86 1.47 13.76 -2.55
CA VAL A 86 0.56 14.40 -1.61
C VAL A 86 1.39 15.10 -0.54
N ARG A 87 1.04 16.36 -0.27
CA ARG A 87 1.63 17.17 0.79
C ARG A 87 0.54 17.51 1.80
N ILE A 88 0.72 17.11 3.05
CA ILE A 88 -0.19 17.44 4.15
C ILE A 88 0.56 18.20 5.24
N GLN A 89 -0.17 18.98 6.03
CA GLN A 89 0.36 19.64 7.23
C GLN A 89 -0.04 18.80 8.45
N ARG A 90 0.94 18.44 9.28
CA ARG A 90 0.70 17.77 10.56
C ARG A 90 1.54 18.43 11.64
N GLU A 91 0.90 18.90 12.71
CA GLU A 91 1.59 19.52 13.85
C GLU A 91 2.57 20.64 13.41
N GLY A 92 2.17 21.43 12.41
CA GLY A 92 2.98 22.51 11.83
C GLY A 92 4.17 22.06 10.96
N LYS A 93 4.33 20.77 10.70
CA LYS A 93 5.37 20.22 9.82
C LYS A 93 4.78 19.66 8.52
N PRO A 94 5.38 19.93 7.35
CA PRO A 94 4.95 19.33 6.10
C PRO A 94 5.34 17.85 6.07
N VAL A 95 4.37 16.99 5.81
CA VAL A 95 4.59 15.57 5.49
C VAL A 95 4.30 15.37 4.01
N VAL A 96 5.24 14.74 3.32
CA VAL A 96 5.15 14.47 1.88
C VAL A 96 5.25 12.97 1.66
N PHE A 97 4.28 12.41 0.95
CA PHE A 97 4.32 11.02 0.51
C PHE A 97 3.93 10.91 -0.96
N THR A 98 4.48 9.90 -1.61
CA THR A 98 4.14 9.54 -2.99
C THR A 98 3.16 8.38 -2.96
N VAL A 99 1.98 8.59 -3.53
CA VAL A 99 0.98 7.56 -3.76
C VAL A 99 1.22 6.94 -5.13
N VAL A 100 1.31 5.61 -5.19
CA VAL A 100 1.45 4.84 -6.42
C VAL A 100 0.30 3.86 -6.51
N GLU A 101 -0.45 3.90 -7.61
CA GLU A 101 -1.57 2.99 -7.84
C GLU A 101 -1.08 1.69 -8.49
N LEU A 102 -1.42 0.57 -7.87
CA LEU A 102 -0.98 -0.77 -8.23
C LEU A 102 -2.19 -1.69 -8.46
N ILE A 103 -2.06 -2.66 -9.37
CA ILE A 103 -3.00 -3.76 -9.56
C ILE A 103 -2.35 -5.04 -9.04
N PRO A 104 -3.02 -5.80 -8.14
CA PRO A 104 -2.49 -7.06 -7.64
C PRO A 104 -2.83 -8.22 -8.60
N HIS A 105 -1.87 -9.11 -8.78
CA HIS A 105 -2.03 -10.38 -9.48
C HIS A 105 -1.70 -11.52 -8.52
N LEU A 106 -2.72 -12.33 -8.23
CA LEU A 106 -2.58 -13.55 -7.42
C LEU A 106 -2.17 -14.70 -8.34
N SER A 107 -1.27 -15.55 -7.86
CA SER A 107 -0.83 -16.78 -8.55
C SER A 107 -1.86 -17.89 -8.50
#